data_AF-A0A955TAZ1-F1
#
_entry.id   AF-A0A955TAZ1-F1
#
_cell.length_a   1.000
_cell.length_b   1.000
_cell.length_c   1.000
_cell.angle_alpha   90.00
_cell.angle_beta   90.00
_cell.angle_gamma   90.00
#
_symmetry.space_group_name_H-M   'P 1'
#
loop_
_entity.id
_entity.type
_entity.pdbx_description
1 polymer ?
#
loop_
_entity_poly.entity_id
_entity_poly.type
_entity_poly.pdbx_seq_one_letter_code
_entity_poly.pdbx_strand_id
1 'polypeptide(L)'
;TMIFALGGMIYLSPILAMVAMFPPLMMAIGTNRFAKTLHERFTLVQEQYSNISTKVQENLTGIRVVKAYTREDSEVEAIRDLNKDYLEKNLKYFRSMGVLYPFFDFSHNLGIFVVLSLGSYLMIQPGTAFQVGDFAAFILYLNMLHFPMISIGWVLNVIQRGVASLTRINEIFDTEPVIADPPEPLATKELKGRLTFKNVDFGYNEDGLVLKNIDLDIRPGMILGVVGATGSGKSTLTHLIPRFYDPTHGEVLLDGEPLSKYRLKDLRKTVGLVAQDHFMFSTTVGKNIGFGMDPTDYSMEAVEQASRLAVLHENVVDFPRGYETMVGERGVSLSGGQRQRAAIARALAINPRILILDDALSAVDTHTEEQILSGLRTVMKERTTLLISHRISTVHEADWIVVLEKGEIIEQGTHEDLVALGGVYATMHRHQLLEEQIEEMSA
;
A
#
# COMPACT_ATOMS: atom_id res chain seq x y z
N THR A 1 18.88 20.41 -34.96
CA THR A 1 18.77 21.88 -35.16
C THR A 1 20.06 22.61 -34.86
N MET A 2 20.63 22.53 -33.65
CA MET A 2 21.85 23.28 -33.31
C MET A 2 23.02 23.00 -34.26
N ILE A 3 23.38 21.73 -34.46
CA ILE A 3 24.47 21.31 -35.36
C ILE A 3 24.28 21.87 -36.78
N PHE A 4 23.05 21.81 -37.31
CA PHE A 4 22.71 22.29 -38.65
C PHE A 4 22.84 23.82 -38.76
N ALA A 5 22.27 24.57 -37.81
CA ALA A 5 22.32 26.03 -37.83
C ALA A 5 23.76 26.56 -37.60
N LEU A 6 24.50 25.97 -36.66
CA LEU A 6 25.91 26.33 -36.43
C LEU A 6 26.78 26.00 -37.65
N GLY A 7 26.60 24.82 -38.23
CA GLY A 7 27.31 24.39 -39.44
C GLY A 7 27.04 25.31 -40.63
N GLY A 8 25.78 25.71 -40.82
CA GLY A 8 25.38 26.68 -41.84
C GLY A 8 26.02 28.06 -41.63
N MET A 9 26.00 28.58 -40.41
CA MET A 9 26.65 29.85 -40.07
C MET A 9 28.17 29.81 -40.32
N ILE A 10 28.85 28.74 -39.90
CA ILE A 10 30.29 28.57 -40.10
C ILE A 10 30.63 28.44 -41.58
N TYR A 11 29.83 27.70 -42.35
CA TYR A 11 30.03 27.55 -43.80
C TYR A 11 29.95 28.89 -44.54
N LEU A 12 28.98 29.74 -44.17
CA LEU A 12 28.79 31.05 -44.78
C LEU A 12 29.87 32.06 -44.39
N SER A 13 30.20 32.16 -43.09
CA SER A 13 31.28 33.03 -42.61
C SER A 13 31.72 32.62 -41.20
N PRO A 14 32.90 31.97 -41.04
CA PRO A 14 33.41 31.55 -39.74
C PRO A 14 33.60 32.72 -38.75
N ILE A 15 34.05 33.87 -39.26
CA ILE A 15 34.32 35.06 -38.43
C ILE A 15 33.01 35.66 -37.93
N LEU A 16 32.03 35.85 -38.83
CA LEU A 16 30.73 36.38 -38.45
C LEU A 16 29.99 35.44 -37.49
N ALA A 17 30.07 34.13 -37.73
CA ALA A 17 29.52 33.12 -36.85
C ALA A 17 30.11 33.20 -35.44
N MET A 18 31.44 33.32 -35.32
CA MET A 18 32.11 33.42 -34.01
C MET A 18 31.68 34.68 -33.24
N VAL A 19 31.65 35.84 -33.88
CA VAL A 19 31.31 37.11 -33.22
C VAL A 19 29.81 37.15 -32.88
N ALA A 20 28.94 36.68 -33.77
CA ALA A 20 27.48 36.65 -33.54
C ALA A 20 27.07 35.62 -32.47
N MET A 21 27.82 34.52 -32.34
CA MET A 21 27.60 33.49 -31.32
C MET A 21 28.19 33.84 -29.96
N PHE A 22 29.12 34.80 -29.89
CA PHE A 22 29.78 35.15 -28.64
C PHE A 22 28.80 35.58 -27.53
N PRO A 23 27.81 36.48 -27.77
CA PRO A 23 26.87 36.86 -26.70
C PRO A 23 26.00 35.70 -26.20
N PRO A 24 25.33 34.89 -27.05
CA PRO A 24 24.56 33.75 -26.56
C PRO A 24 25.42 32.66 -25.87
N LEU A 25 26.64 32.42 -26.35
CA LEU A 25 27.54 31.41 -25.76
C LEU A 25 28.05 31.84 -24.38
N MET A 26 28.41 33.11 -24.21
CA MET A 26 28.75 33.70 -22.92
C MET A 26 27.58 33.57 -21.92
N MET A 27 26.34 33.75 -22.40
CA MET A 27 25.17 33.55 -21.55
C MET A 27 24.99 32.10 -21.13
N ALA A 28 25.15 31.13 -22.04
CA ALA A 28 25.04 29.72 -21.70
C ALA A 28 25.99 29.32 -20.54
N ILE A 29 27.19 29.91 -20.48
CA ILE A 29 28.15 29.72 -19.38
C ILE A 29 27.67 30.43 -18.09
N GLY A 30 27.14 31.65 -18.21
CA GLY A 30 26.57 32.42 -17.10
C GLY A 30 25.34 31.76 -16.45
N THR A 31 24.58 30.99 -17.22
CA THR A 31 23.39 30.26 -16.76
C THR A 31 23.69 29.30 -15.61
N ASN A 32 24.89 28.70 -15.55
CA ASN A 32 25.25 27.79 -14.45
C ASN A 32 25.24 28.48 -13.07
N ARG A 33 25.65 29.75 -12.99
CA ARG A 33 25.59 30.51 -11.73
C ARG A 33 24.15 30.87 -11.36
N PHE A 34 23.34 31.25 -12.36
CA PHE A 34 21.91 31.53 -12.16
C PHE A 34 21.13 30.28 -11.75
N ALA A 35 21.44 29.12 -12.35
CA ALA A 35 20.82 27.84 -12.06
C ALA A 35 21.03 27.44 -10.60
N LYS A 36 22.23 27.66 -10.04
CA LYS A 36 22.51 27.40 -8.62
C LYS A 36 21.63 28.25 -7.69
N THR A 37 21.60 29.56 -7.91
CA THR A 37 20.75 30.48 -7.13
C THR A 37 19.27 30.12 -7.26
N LEU A 38 18.84 29.73 -8.46
CA LEU A 38 17.45 29.34 -8.72
C LEU A 38 17.10 28.04 -7.99
N HIS A 39 18.02 27.06 -8.00
CA HIS A 39 17.87 25.82 -7.27
C HIS A 39 17.77 26.06 -5.76
N GLU A 40 18.66 26.85 -5.17
CA GLU A 40 18.61 27.20 -3.74
C GLU A 40 17.29 27.88 -3.36
N ARG A 41 16.82 28.86 -4.14
CA ARG A 41 15.53 29.53 -3.90
C ARG A 41 14.35 28.58 -4.08
N PHE A 42 14.41 27.67 -5.04
CA PHE A 42 13.38 26.66 -5.26
C PHE A 42 13.33 25.66 -4.10
N THR A 43 14.47 25.24 -3.57
CA THR A 43 14.56 24.37 -2.38
C THR A 43 13.88 25.01 -1.19
N LEU A 44 14.12 26.29 -0.91
CA LEU A 44 13.44 27.02 0.16
C LEU A 44 11.91 27.09 -0.03
N VAL A 45 11.44 27.23 -1.27
CA VAL A 45 10.01 27.18 -1.60
C VAL A 45 9.43 25.79 -1.31
N GLN A 46 10.14 24.73 -1.69
CA GLN A 46 9.72 23.35 -1.44
C GLN A 46 9.70 23.01 0.06
N GLU A 47 10.71 23.42 0.82
CA GLU A 47 10.73 23.25 2.28
C GLU A 47 9.54 23.96 2.95
N GLN A 48 9.23 25.19 2.53
CA GLN A 48 8.09 25.91 3.09
C GLN A 48 6.75 25.31 2.68
N TYR A 49 6.64 24.79 1.46
CA TYR A 49 5.47 24.04 1.03
C TYR A 49 5.26 22.78 1.89
N SER A 50 6.35 22.07 2.22
CA SER A 50 6.30 20.93 3.14
C SER A 50 5.77 21.34 4.51
N ASN A 51 6.26 22.44 5.09
CA ASN A 51 5.77 22.94 6.39
C ASN A 51 4.26 23.23 6.38
N ILE A 52 3.75 23.86 5.31
CA ILE A 52 2.30 24.10 5.14
C ILE A 52 1.55 22.77 5.05
N SER A 53 2.03 21.84 4.22
CA SER A 53 1.40 20.54 4.04
C SER A 53 1.33 19.73 5.34
N THR A 54 2.43 19.70 6.11
CA THR A 54 2.48 19.05 7.42
C THR A 54 1.46 19.67 8.37
N LYS A 55 1.39 21.00 8.45
CA LYS A 55 0.43 21.68 9.33
C LYS A 55 -1.03 21.41 8.94
N VAL A 56 -1.33 21.40 7.64
CA VAL A 56 -2.67 21.05 7.14
C VAL A 56 -3.00 19.60 7.46
N GLN A 57 -2.05 18.67 7.27
CA GLN A 57 -2.23 17.27 7.61
C GLN A 57 -2.50 17.08 9.11
N GLU A 58 -1.71 17.70 9.98
CA GLU A 58 -1.92 17.70 11.43
C GLU A 58 -3.32 18.20 11.80
N ASN A 59 -3.77 19.30 11.21
CA ASN A 59 -5.09 19.88 11.50
C ASN A 59 -6.25 19.02 10.98
N LEU A 60 -6.09 18.36 9.83
CA LEU A 60 -7.12 17.45 9.29
C LEU A 60 -7.20 16.15 10.08
N THR A 61 -6.05 15.55 10.42
CA THR A 61 -5.98 14.36 11.28
C THR A 61 -6.49 14.67 12.69
N GLY A 62 -6.12 15.83 13.23
CA GLY A 62 -6.49 16.32 14.56
C GLY A 62 -7.78 17.13 14.63
N ILE A 63 -8.63 17.13 13.60
CA ILE A 63 -9.76 18.08 13.49
C ILE A 63 -10.72 18.02 14.68
N ARG A 64 -10.92 16.83 15.26
CA ARG A 64 -11.76 16.66 16.45
C ARG A 64 -11.14 17.34 17.67
N VAL A 65 -9.82 17.32 17.82
CA VAL A 65 -9.09 18.00 18.89
C VAL A 65 -9.18 19.51 18.71
N VAL A 66 -8.91 20.01 17.50
CA VAL A 66 -9.00 21.45 17.20
C VAL A 66 -10.40 21.99 17.55
N LYS A 67 -11.47 21.27 17.16
CA LYS A 67 -12.86 21.62 17.49
C LYS A 67 -13.18 21.50 18.98
N ALA A 68 -12.71 20.43 19.64
CA ALA A 68 -12.96 20.21 21.06
C ALA A 68 -12.36 21.32 21.95
N TYR A 69 -11.23 21.89 21.53
CA TYR A 69 -10.58 23.00 22.22
C TYR A 69 -10.87 24.38 21.59
N THR A 70 -11.77 24.45 20.61
CA THR A 70 -12.21 25.70 19.96
C THR A 70 -11.03 26.55 19.44
N ARG A 71 -10.05 25.90 18.81
CA ARG A 71 -8.79 26.50 18.34
C ARG A 71 -8.77 26.84 16.85
N GLU A 72 -9.90 26.80 16.15
CA GLU A 72 -9.98 26.97 14.70
C GLU A 72 -9.31 28.25 14.21
N ASP A 73 -9.61 29.40 14.83
CA ASP A 73 -9.04 30.70 14.41
C ASP A 73 -7.52 30.77 14.63
N SER A 74 -7.04 30.19 15.74
CA SER A 74 -5.60 30.12 16.04
C SER A 74 -4.85 29.28 15.01
N GLU A 75 -5.47 28.18 14.58
CA GLU A 75 -4.91 27.28 13.58
C GLU A 75 -4.94 27.89 12.17
N VAL A 76 -6.00 28.64 11.84
CA VAL A 76 -6.07 29.41 10.59
C VAL A 76 -4.99 30.49 10.55
N GLU A 77 -4.73 31.21 11.65
CA GLU A 77 -3.68 32.23 11.67
C GLU A 77 -2.29 31.61 11.54
N ALA A 78 -2.03 30.47 12.20
CA ALA A 78 -0.77 29.75 12.06
C ALA A 78 -0.49 29.34 10.60
N ILE A 79 -1.50 28.82 9.90
CA ILE A 79 -1.39 28.50 8.46
C ILE A 79 -1.19 29.77 7.63
N ARG A 80 -1.89 30.86 7.98
CA ARG A 80 -1.77 32.15 7.29
C ARG A 80 -0.34 32.70 7.37
N ASP A 81 0.31 32.60 8.51
CA ASP A 81 1.69 33.04 8.69
C ASP A 81 2.68 32.18 7.88
N LEU A 82 2.50 30.86 7.86
CA LEU A 82 3.29 29.97 7.00
C LEU A 82 3.11 30.32 5.51
N ASN A 83 1.88 30.67 5.11
CA ASN A 83 1.56 31.03 3.73
C ASN A 83 2.14 32.40 3.32
N LYS A 84 2.24 33.36 4.24
CA LYS A 84 2.94 34.64 4.00
C LYS A 84 4.42 34.40 3.69
N ASP A 85 5.11 33.57 4.48
CA ASP A 85 6.51 33.21 4.22
C ASP A 85 6.67 32.43 2.90
N TYR A 86 5.73 31.52 2.61
CA TYR A 86 5.70 30.81 1.32
C TYR A 86 5.56 31.76 0.13
N LEU A 87 4.68 32.76 0.24
CA LEU A 87 4.51 33.80 -0.77
C LEU A 87 5.80 34.61 -0.95
N GLU A 88 6.46 35.02 0.14
CA GLU A 88 7.71 35.78 0.08
C GLU A 88 8.82 34.98 -0.62
N LYS A 89 8.99 33.71 -0.26
CA LYS A 89 9.96 32.79 -0.88
C LYS A 89 9.66 32.60 -2.38
N ASN A 90 8.38 32.42 -2.74
CA ASN A 90 7.96 32.33 -4.14
C ASN A 90 8.25 33.63 -4.91
N LEU A 91 7.94 34.79 -4.35
CA LEU A 91 8.23 36.07 -4.99
C LEU A 91 9.73 36.26 -5.21
N LYS A 92 10.59 35.88 -4.25
CA LYS A 92 12.05 35.89 -4.43
C LYS A 92 12.50 34.92 -5.53
N TYR A 93 11.92 33.73 -5.60
CA TYR A 93 12.18 32.74 -6.65
C TYR A 93 11.77 33.29 -8.03
N PHE A 94 10.51 33.71 -8.20
CA PHE A 94 10.00 34.26 -9.45
C PHE A 94 10.67 35.55 -9.88
N ARG A 95 11.09 36.42 -8.96
CA ARG A 95 11.89 37.60 -9.30
C ARG A 95 13.24 37.21 -9.90
N SER A 96 13.82 36.08 -9.48
CA SER A 96 15.06 35.55 -10.07
C SER A 96 14.79 34.98 -11.47
N MET A 97 13.71 34.21 -11.62
CA MET A 97 13.30 33.69 -12.93
C MET A 97 12.95 34.81 -13.92
N GLY A 98 12.29 35.87 -13.45
CA GLY A 98 11.81 36.96 -14.28
C GLY A 98 12.93 37.75 -14.97
N VAL A 99 14.16 37.66 -14.49
CA VAL A 99 15.35 38.24 -15.15
C VAL A 99 15.89 37.32 -16.25
N LEU A 100 15.68 36.01 -16.15
CA LEU A 100 16.34 35.02 -17.00
C LEU A 100 15.91 35.11 -18.47
N TYR A 101 14.61 35.16 -18.74
CA TYR A 101 14.08 35.23 -20.12
C TYR A 101 14.40 36.55 -20.84
N PRO A 102 14.14 37.73 -20.24
CA PRO A 102 14.54 38.99 -20.87
C PRO A 102 16.05 39.07 -21.14
N PHE A 103 16.86 38.42 -20.30
CA PHE A 103 18.30 38.37 -20.49
C PHE A 103 18.73 37.44 -21.64
N PHE A 104 18.05 36.30 -21.83
CA PHE A 104 18.22 35.48 -23.02
C PHE A 104 17.82 36.23 -24.29
N ASP A 105 16.64 36.87 -24.29
CA ASP A 105 16.17 37.69 -25.40
C ASP A 105 17.15 38.81 -25.72
N PHE A 106 17.68 39.51 -24.71
CA PHE A 106 18.69 40.55 -24.91
C PHE A 106 19.96 40.00 -25.58
N SER A 107 20.47 38.85 -25.13
CA SER A 107 21.65 38.22 -25.71
C SER A 107 21.44 37.76 -27.16
N HIS A 108 20.25 37.25 -27.47
CA HIS A 108 19.84 36.87 -28.81
C HIS A 108 19.78 38.08 -29.74
N ASN A 109 19.12 39.16 -29.29
CA ASN A 109 19.03 40.41 -30.04
C ASN A 109 20.40 41.09 -30.22
N LEU A 110 21.32 40.94 -29.27
CA LEU A 110 22.69 41.41 -29.45
C LEU A 110 23.43 40.62 -30.54
N GLY A 111 23.21 39.31 -30.63
CA GLY A 111 23.70 38.48 -31.73
C GLY A 111 23.15 38.92 -33.08
N ILE A 112 21.84 39.22 -33.15
CA ILE A 112 21.21 39.81 -34.35
C ILE A 112 21.86 41.16 -34.67
N PHE A 113 22.05 42.05 -33.69
CA PHE A 113 22.69 43.35 -33.89
C PHE A 113 24.11 43.22 -34.46
N VAL A 114 24.90 42.25 -33.98
CA VAL A 114 26.23 41.94 -34.55
C VAL A 114 26.12 41.53 -36.01
N VAL A 115 25.16 40.67 -36.36
CA VAL A 115 24.92 40.29 -37.77
C VAL A 115 24.47 41.49 -38.60
N LEU A 116 23.56 42.31 -38.09
CA LEU A 116 23.10 43.53 -38.77
C LEU A 116 24.25 44.50 -39.03
N SER A 117 25.16 44.68 -38.06
CA SER A 117 26.28 45.63 -38.18
C SER A 117 27.43 45.06 -39.02
N LEU A 118 28.04 43.96 -38.58
CA LEU A 118 29.20 43.37 -39.23
C LEU A 118 28.83 42.65 -40.54
N GLY A 119 27.67 42.00 -40.59
CA GLY A 119 27.17 41.36 -41.82
C GLY A 119 26.84 42.38 -42.91
N SER A 120 26.25 43.54 -42.56
CA SER A 120 26.04 44.62 -43.54
C SER A 120 27.35 45.22 -44.01
N TYR A 121 28.34 45.38 -43.12
CA TYR A 121 29.68 45.83 -43.50
C TYR A 121 30.36 44.87 -44.47
N LEU A 122 30.32 43.57 -44.19
CA LEU A 122 30.87 42.52 -45.05
C LEU A 122 30.18 42.47 -46.42
N MET A 123 28.89 42.80 -46.50
CA MET A 123 28.14 42.83 -47.76
C MET A 123 28.55 44.01 -48.68
N ILE A 124 28.99 45.13 -48.10
CA ILE A 124 29.37 46.34 -48.86
C ILE A 124 30.84 46.31 -49.30
N GLN A 125 31.68 45.52 -48.61
CA GLN A 125 33.09 45.43 -48.95
C GLN A 125 33.34 44.78 -50.34
N PRO A 126 34.14 45.41 -51.21
CA PRO A 126 34.51 44.82 -52.49
C PRO A 126 35.35 43.54 -52.29
N GLY A 127 34.94 42.44 -52.93
CA GLY A 127 35.70 41.17 -52.94
C GLY A 127 35.28 40.15 -51.89
N THR A 128 34.25 40.42 -51.08
CA THR A 128 33.61 39.42 -50.22
C THR A 128 32.55 38.63 -50.98
N ALA A 129 32.42 37.33 -50.72
CA ALA A 129 31.40 36.47 -51.32
C ALA A 129 30.04 36.55 -50.61
N PHE A 130 29.88 37.46 -49.63
CA PHE A 130 28.74 37.50 -48.72
C PHE A 130 27.57 38.30 -49.33
N GLN A 131 26.49 37.60 -49.68
CA GLN A 131 25.34 38.17 -50.38
C GLN A 131 24.14 38.42 -49.46
N VAL A 132 23.13 39.12 -49.97
CA VAL A 132 21.86 39.38 -49.27
C VAL A 132 21.18 38.07 -48.83
N GLY A 133 21.31 37.01 -49.62
CA GLY A 133 20.80 35.67 -49.27
C GLY A 133 21.52 35.08 -48.04
N ASP A 134 22.84 35.23 -47.95
CA ASP A 134 23.64 34.73 -46.83
C ASP A 134 23.32 35.49 -45.54
N PHE A 135 23.08 36.79 -45.65
CA PHE A 135 22.62 37.63 -44.54
C PHE A 135 21.27 37.16 -43.97
N ALA A 136 20.28 36.93 -44.85
CA ALA A 136 18.98 36.40 -44.43
C ALA A 136 19.10 34.99 -43.82
N ALA A 137 19.95 34.14 -44.39
CA ALA A 137 20.25 32.81 -43.85
C ALA A 137 20.88 32.88 -42.44
N PHE A 138 21.79 33.83 -42.20
CA PHE A 138 22.40 34.04 -40.88
C PHE A 138 21.39 34.40 -39.79
N ILE A 139 20.46 35.31 -40.09
CA ILE A 139 19.38 35.69 -39.15
C ILE A 139 18.47 34.49 -38.89
N LEU A 140 18.13 33.72 -39.93
CA LEU A 140 17.34 32.50 -39.79
C LEU A 140 18.05 31.47 -38.90
N TYR A 141 19.33 31.21 -39.12
CA TYR A 141 20.11 30.28 -38.31
C TYR A 141 20.24 30.72 -36.85
N LEU A 142 20.45 32.02 -36.58
CA LEU A 142 20.44 32.56 -35.21
C LEU A 142 19.08 32.33 -34.53
N ASN A 143 17.97 32.61 -35.21
CA ASN A 143 16.63 32.36 -34.66
C ASN A 143 16.39 30.86 -34.39
N MET A 144 16.88 29.97 -35.26
CA MET A 144 16.80 28.52 -35.04
C MET A 144 17.60 28.05 -33.82
N LEU A 145 18.63 28.79 -33.41
CA LEU A 145 19.46 28.47 -32.24
C LEU A 145 18.85 28.97 -30.93
N HIS A 146 17.99 29.99 -30.97
CA HIS A 146 17.49 30.66 -29.77
C HIS A 146 16.81 29.70 -28.78
N PHE A 147 15.79 28.95 -29.21
CA PHE A 147 15.06 28.04 -28.31
C PHE A 147 15.91 26.83 -27.85
N PRO A 148 16.65 26.12 -28.73
CA PRO A 148 17.53 25.02 -28.30
C PRO A 148 18.58 25.42 -27.24
N MET A 149 19.12 26.64 -27.30
CA MET A 149 20.08 27.13 -26.30
C MET A 149 19.42 27.32 -24.93
N ILE A 150 18.16 27.78 -24.89
CA ILE A 150 17.40 27.93 -23.64
C ILE A 150 17.00 26.55 -23.09
N SER A 151 16.56 25.64 -23.96
CA SER A 151 15.94 24.38 -23.53
C SER A 151 16.93 23.33 -23.01
N ILE A 152 18.22 23.42 -23.34
CA ILE A 152 19.21 22.39 -22.95
C ILE A 152 19.29 22.19 -21.43
N GLY A 153 19.25 23.27 -20.65
CA GLY A 153 19.27 23.20 -19.18
C GLY A 153 17.98 22.58 -18.61
N TRP A 154 16.84 22.92 -19.21
CA TRP A 154 15.55 22.35 -18.83
C TRP A 154 15.46 20.85 -19.16
N VAL A 155 15.90 20.43 -20.36
CA VAL A 155 15.91 19.02 -20.78
C VAL A 155 16.81 18.19 -19.86
N LEU A 156 18.03 18.66 -19.55
CA LEU A 156 18.94 17.98 -18.63
C LEU A 156 18.29 17.79 -17.25
N ASN A 157 17.60 18.82 -16.75
CA ASN A 157 16.91 18.76 -15.48
C ASN A 157 15.69 17.82 -15.48
N VAL A 158 14.94 17.73 -16.59
CA VAL A 158 13.88 16.73 -16.79
C VAL A 158 14.47 15.32 -16.78
N ILE A 159 15.57 15.09 -17.49
CA ILE A 159 16.26 13.79 -17.52
C ILE A 159 16.70 13.37 -16.12
N GLN A 160 17.35 14.27 -15.36
CA GLN A 160 17.80 13.98 -13.99
C GLN A 160 16.64 13.58 -13.07
N ARG A 161 15.51 14.30 -13.11
CA ARG A 161 14.31 13.91 -12.35
C ARG A 161 13.75 12.56 -12.81
N GLY A 162 13.73 12.32 -14.12
CA GLY A 162 13.29 11.06 -14.70
C GLY A 162 14.11 9.88 -14.19
N VAL A 163 15.44 10.02 -14.16
CA VAL A 163 16.35 8.99 -13.62
C VAL A 163 16.05 8.71 -12.15
N ALA A 164 15.91 9.74 -11.31
CA ALA A 164 15.60 9.53 -9.88
C ALA A 164 14.25 8.84 -9.64
N SER A 165 13.23 9.13 -10.47
CA SER A 165 11.94 8.43 -10.40
C SER A 165 12.03 6.99 -10.90
N LEU A 166 12.80 6.73 -11.95
CA LEU A 166 13.04 5.38 -12.45
C LEU A 166 13.77 4.52 -11.42
N THR A 167 14.74 5.07 -10.67
CA THR A 167 15.42 4.35 -9.58
C THR A 167 14.42 3.79 -8.56
N ARG A 168 13.49 4.62 -8.06
CA ARG A 168 12.46 4.16 -7.10
C ARG A 168 11.49 3.13 -7.68
N ILE A 169 11.19 3.22 -8.98
CA ILE A 169 10.35 2.22 -9.66
C ILE A 169 11.11 0.89 -9.81
N ASN A 170 12.39 0.96 -10.18
CA ASN A 170 13.23 -0.23 -10.29
C ASN A 170 13.45 -0.91 -8.94
N GLU A 171 13.59 -0.17 -7.84
CA GLU A 171 13.63 -0.76 -6.49
C GLU A 171 12.45 -1.71 -6.23
N ILE A 172 11.24 -1.35 -6.70
CA ILE A 172 10.05 -2.22 -6.58
C ILE A 172 10.14 -3.43 -7.51
N PHE A 173 10.52 -3.22 -8.78
CA PHE A 173 10.58 -4.30 -9.77
C PHE A 173 11.71 -5.30 -9.52
N ASP A 174 12.81 -4.84 -8.94
CA ASP A 174 13.99 -5.64 -8.63
C ASP A 174 13.88 -6.34 -7.26
N THR A 175 12.84 -6.04 -6.46
CA THR A 175 12.60 -6.72 -5.18
C THR A 175 12.13 -8.15 -5.42
N GLU A 176 12.94 -9.12 -5.03
CA GLU A 176 12.55 -10.53 -5.07
C GLU A 176 11.60 -10.90 -3.91
N PRO A 177 10.47 -11.59 -4.17
CA PRO A 177 9.56 -12.03 -3.11
C PRO A 177 10.24 -13.06 -2.20
N VAL A 178 10.24 -12.80 -0.89
CA VAL A 178 10.76 -13.74 0.12
C VAL A 178 9.98 -15.06 0.09
N ILE A 179 8.67 -15.00 -0.13
CA ILE A 179 7.79 -16.17 -0.24
C ILE A 179 7.41 -16.38 -1.70
N ALA A 180 7.94 -17.45 -2.28
CA ALA A 180 7.71 -17.84 -3.68
C ALA A 180 7.31 -19.33 -3.80
N ASP A 181 6.81 -19.69 -4.99
CA ASP A 181 6.59 -21.08 -5.36
C ASP A 181 7.93 -21.85 -5.42
N PRO A 182 7.97 -23.12 -4.98
CA PRO A 182 9.17 -23.93 -5.16
C PRO A 182 9.40 -24.21 -6.65
N PRO A 183 10.67 -24.43 -7.08
CA PRO A 183 10.99 -24.74 -8.49
C PRO A 183 10.24 -25.96 -9.03
N GLU A 184 10.06 -26.97 -8.17
CA GLU A 184 9.33 -28.20 -8.47
C GLU A 184 8.22 -28.38 -7.43
N PRO A 185 7.02 -27.80 -7.66
CA PRO A 185 5.92 -27.91 -6.71
C PRO A 185 5.35 -29.32 -6.69
N LEU A 186 4.93 -29.77 -5.51
CA LEU A 186 4.19 -31.02 -5.36
C LEU A 186 2.92 -30.98 -6.21
N ALA A 187 2.62 -32.10 -6.87
CA ALA A 187 1.34 -32.27 -7.54
C ALA A 187 0.22 -32.26 -6.48
N THR A 188 -0.73 -31.34 -6.62
CA THR A 188 -1.85 -31.18 -5.71
C THR A 188 -2.77 -32.39 -5.81
N LYS A 189 -2.60 -33.35 -4.90
CA LYS A 189 -3.54 -34.45 -4.65
C LYS A 189 -4.73 -33.91 -3.84
N GLU A 190 -5.75 -34.73 -3.66
CA GLU A 190 -6.84 -34.40 -2.76
C GLU A 190 -6.32 -34.25 -1.31
N LEU A 191 -6.28 -33.02 -0.81
CA LEU A 191 -5.79 -32.67 0.51
C LEU A 191 -6.83 -33.01 1.57
N LYS A 192 -6.40 -33.67 2.65
CA LYS A 192 -7.22 -34.05 3.80
C LYS A 192 -7.27 -32.96 4.87
N GLY A 193 -6.26 -32.09 4.92
CA GLY A 193 -6.23 -30.94 5.81
C GLY A 193 -5.59 -31.19 7.18
N ARG A 194 -4.76 -32.23 7.34
CA ARG A 194 -3.99 -32.42 8.58
C ARG A 194 -2.91 -31.35 8.67
N LEU A 195 -2.88 -30.58 9.76
CA LEU A 195 -1.82 -29.60 10.01
C LEU A 195 -0.92 -30.08 11.14
N THR A 196 0.39 -29.97 10.95
CA THR A 196 1.36 -30.29 12.00
C THR A 196 2.38 -29.17 12.12
N PHE A 197 2.55 -28.61 13.31
CA PHE A 197 3.64 -27.70 13.66
C PHE A 197 4.68 -28.54 14.40
N LYS A 198 5.94 -28.50 13.95
CA LYS A 198 7.05 -29.21 14.61
C LYS A 198 8.13 -28.23 15.01
N ASN A 199 8.31 -28.06 16.31
CA ASN A 199 9.31 -27.19 16.93
C ASN A 199 9.36 -25.79 16.29
N VAL A 200 8.19 -25.18 16.06
CA VAL A 200 8.12 -23.93 15.29
C VAL A 200 8.48 -22.73 16.17
N ASP A 201 9.52 -22.01 15.73
CA ASP A 201 9.85 -20.67 16.22
C ASP A 201 9.60 -19.64 15.11
N PHE A 202 9.11 -18.46 15.47
CA PHE A 202 8.89 -17.39 14.50
C PHE A 202 9.04 -16.00 15.12
N GLY A 203 9.72 -15.09 14.42
CA GLY A 203 9.75 -13.65 14.70
C GLY A 203 9.64 -12.83 13.41
N TYR A 204 8.97 -11.67 13.46
CA TYR A 204 8.81 -10.79 12.29
C TYR A 204 10.10 -10.08 11.89
N ASN A 205 10.94 -9.78 12.88
CA ASN A 205 12.25 -9.15 12.74
C ASN A 205 13.28 -9.95 13.56
N GLU A 206 14.56 -9.67 13.37
CA GLU A 206 15.65 -10.32 14.12
C GLU A 206 15.60 -10.04 15.64
N ASP A 207 14.86 -9.02 16.07
CA ASP A 207 14.85 -8.52 17.46
C ASP A 207 13.95 -9.30 18.43
N GLY A 208 13.26 -10.38 18.00
CA GLY A 208 12.54 -11.23 18.95
C GLY A 208 11.56 -12.25 18.36
N LEU A 209 11.50 -13.42 19.01
CA LEU A 209 10.54 -14.47 18.70
C LEU A 209 9.15 -14.15 19.28
N VAL A 210 8.15 -14.21 18.42
CA VAL A 210 6.72 -14.11 18.73
C VAL A 210 6.11 -15.48 19.03
N LEU A 211 6.59 -16.53 18.38
CA LEU A 211 6.24 -17.93 18.66
C LEU A 211 7.50 -18.69 18.99
N LYS A 212 7.42 -19.60 19.97
CA LYS A 212 8.55 -20.36 20.48
C LYS A 212 8.14 -21.81 20.73
N ASN A 213 8.91 -22.73 20.16
CA ASN A 213 8.78 -24.17 20.29
C ASN A 213 7.32 -24.65 20.21
N ILE A 214 6.63 -24.24 19.15
CA ILE A 214 5.23 -24.62 18.93
C ILE A 214 5.19 -26.02 18.32
N ASP A 215 4.59 -26.95 19.07
CA ASP A 215 4.31 -28.33 18.65
C ASP A 215 2.81 -28.60 18.71
N LEU A 216 2.20 -28.83 17.54
CA LEU A 216 0.76 -29.06 17.41
C LEU A 216 0.48 -30.08 16.30
N ASP A 217 -0.50 -30.97 16.53
CA ASP A 217 -1.01 -31.87 15.50
C ASP A 217 -2.54 -31.76 15.43
N ILE A 218 -3.03 -31.17 14.34
CA ILE A 218 -4.45 -30.91 14.10
C ILE A 218 -4.93 -31.88 13.03
N ARG A 219 -5.77 -32.83 13.45
CA ARG A 219 -6.26 -33.91 12.59
C ARG A 219 -7.33 -33.40 11.61
N PRO A 220 -7.53 -34.06 10.46
CA PRO A 220 -8.65 -33.75 9.57
C PRO A 220 -9.99 -33.77 10.31
N GLY A 221 -10.81 -32.73 10.13
CA GLY A 221 -12.13 -32.60 10.76
C GLY A 221 -12.11 -32.16 12.23
N MET A 222 -10.93 -31.94 12.80
CA MET A 222 -10.76 -31.49 14.18
C MET A 222 -10.96 -29.98 14.32
N ILE A 223 -11.64 -29.57 15.37
CA ILE A 223 -11.78 -28.18 15.79
C ILE A 223 -10.75 -27.90 16.90
N LEU A 224 -9.76 -27.06 16.59
CA LEU A 224 -8.78 -26.57 17.56
C LEU A 224 -9.19 -25.17 18.04
N GLY A 225 -9.42 -25.02 19.35
CA GLY A 225 -9.58 -23.74 20.02
C GLY A 225 -8.22 -23.16 20.41
N VAL A 226 -8.00 -21.88 20.14
CA VAL A 226 -6.76 -21.17 20.51
C VAL A 226 -7.14 -19.95 21.34
N VAL A 227 -6.70 -19.92 22.60
CA VAL A 227 -6.97 -18.83 23.54
C VAL A 227 -5.69 -18.28 24.15
N GLY A 228 -5.77 -17.07 24.69
CA GLY A 228 -4.64 -16.40 25.32
C GLY A 228 -4.79 -14.89 25.30
N ALA A 229 -3.97 -14.19 26.08
CA ALA A 229 -3.98 -12.73 26.16
C ALA A 229 -3.67 -12.05 24.82
N THR A 230 -4.07 -10.79 24.66
CA THR A 230 -3.67 -9.97 23.51
C THR A 230 -2.14 -9.93 23.39
N GLY A 231 -1.61 -10.14 22.19
CA GLY A 231 -0.17 -10.19 21.95
C GLY A 231 0.50 -11.54 22.25
N SER A 232 -0.25 -12.59 22.59
CA SER A 232 0.33 -13.92 22.88
C SER A 232 0.80 -14.71 21.64
N GLY A 233 0.60 -14.19 20.42
CA GLY A 233 1.03 -14.83 19.17
C GLY A 233 -0.07 -15.56 18.39
N LYS A 234 -1.33 -15.55 18.84
CA LYS A 234 -2.45 -16.29 18.21
C LYS A 234 -2.62 -16.01 16.71
N SER A 235 -2.73 -14.74 16.30
CA SER A 235 -2.85 -14.38 14.88
C SER A 235 -1.56 -14.69 14.10
N THR A 236 -0.41 -14.71 14.78
CA THR A 236 0.85 -15.10 14.12
C THR A 236 0.87 -16.59 13.82
N LEU A 237 0.34 -17.42 14.73
CA LEU A 237 0.18 -18.86 14.51
C LEU A 237 -0.67 -19.14 13.27
N THR A 238 -1.77 -18.39 13.08
CA THR A 238 -2.66 -18.56 11.93
C THR A 238 -2.04 -18.09 10.63
N HIS A 239 -1.23 -17.03 10.64
CA HIS A 239 -0.56 -16.49 9.44
C HIS A 239 0.50 -17.44 8.83
N LEU A 240 1.03 -18.38 9.61
CA LEU A 240 1.96 -19.38 9.10
C LEU A 240 1.26 -20.42 8.20
N ILE A 241 -0.03 -20.69 8.42
CA ILE A 241 -0.80 -21.71 7.67
C ILE A 241 -1.00 -21.36 6.18
N PRO A 242 -1.46 -20.16 5.79
CA PRO A 242 -1.51 -19.74 4.39
C PRO A 242 -0.13 -19.35 3.82
N ARG A 243 0.93 -19.57 4.61
CA ARG A 243 2.32 -19.22 4.29
C ARG A 243 2.44 -17.74 3.90
N PHE A 244 1.97 -16.85 4.78
CA PHE A 244 2.30 -15.42 4.68
C PHE A 244 3.73 -15.16 5.15
N TYR A 245 4.20 -16.00 6.07
CA TYR A 245 5.57 -16.04 6.55
C TYR A 245 6.01 -17.51 6.63
N ASP A 246 7.31 -17.74 6.45
CA ASP A 246 7.94 -19.01 6.78
C ASP A 246 8.45 -18.95 8.23
N PRO A 247 8.38 -20.07 8.98
CA PRO A 247 8.91 -20.11 10.34
C PRO A 247 10.43 -19.86 10.36
N THR A 248 10.92 -19.22 11.42
CA THR A 248 12.36 -18.96 11.62
C THR A 248 13.11 -20.26 11.94
N HIS A 249 12.47 -21.15 12.70
CA HIS A 249 12.96 -22.51 12.98
C HIS A 249 11.78 -23.49 12.99
N GLY A 250 12.06 -24.78 12.75
CA GLY A 250 11.05 -25.82 12.64
C GLY A 250 10.32 -25.81 11.29
N GLU A 251 9.19 -26.51 11.22
CA GLU A 251 8.40 -26.62 10.00
C GLU A 251 6.90 -26.73 10.30
N VAL A 252 6.09 -26.15 9.40
CA VAL A 252 4.65 -26.38 9.34
C VAL A 252 4.38 -27.33 8.18
N LEU A 253 3.62 -28.39 8.43
CA LEU A 253 3.29 -29.42 7.45
C LEU A 253 1.79 -29.47 7.19
N LEU A 254 1.44 -29.74 5.93
CA LEU A 254 0.10 -30.08 5.48
C LEU A 254 0.11 -31.51 4.96
N ASP A 255 -0.73 -32.37 5.53
CA ASP A 255 -0.82 -33.80 5.18
C ASP A 255 0.54 -34.55 5.20
N GLY A 256 1.46 -34.09 6.05
CA GLY A 256 2.79 -34.67 6.23
C GLY A 256 3.90 -34.09 5.34
N GLU A 257 3.57 -33.16 4.44
CA GLU A 257 4.55 -32.46 3.61
C GLU A 257 4.72 -31.00 4.05
N PRO A 258 5.94 -30.43 4.04
CA PRO A 258 6.16 -29.03 4.39
C PRO A 258 5.38 -28.07 3.49
N LEU A 259 4.82 -26.99 4.08
CA LEU A 259 4.08 -25.97 3.34
C LEU A 259 4.90 -25.35 2.18
N SER A 260 6.22 -25.29 2.32
CA SER A 260 7.15 -24.75 1.31
C SER A 260 7.25 -25.57 0.03
N LYS A 261 6.79 -26.83 0.04
CA LYS A 261 6.77 -27.69 -1.16
C LYS A 261 5.52 -27.54 -2.02
N TYR A 262 4.51 -26.82 -1.54
CA TYR A 262 3.27 -26.57 -2.30
C TYR A 262 3.39 -25.30 -3.14
N ARG A 263 2.72 -25.31 -4.29
CA ARG A 263 2.42 -24.07 -5.01
C ARG A 263 1.52 -23.20 -4.13
N LEU A 264 1.86 -21.93 -3.95
CA LEU A 264 1.16 -20.99 -3.07
C LEU A 264 -0.32 -20.87 -3.42
N LYS A 265 -0.65 -20.87 -4.72
CA LYS A 265 -2.03 -20.83 -5.20
C LYS A 265 -2.84 -22.04 -4.71
N ASP A 266 -2.25 -23.23 -4.75
CA ASP A 266 -2.94 -24.48 -4.40
C ASP A 266 -3.07 -24.63 -2.87
N LEU A 267 -2.04 -24.21 -2.13
CA LEU A 267 -2.09 -24.10 -0.68
C LEU A 267 -3.19 -23.13 -0.23
N ARG A 268 -3.18 -21.89 -0.74
CA ARG A 268 -4.10 -20.84 -0.28
C ARG A 268 -5.55 -21.08 -0.71
N LYS A 269 -5.79 -21.81 -1.81
CA LYS A 269 -7.14 -22.29 -2.16
C LYS A 269 -7.74 -23.25 -1.14
N THR A 270 -6.89 -23.95 -0.39
CA THR A 270 -7.30 -24.94 0.61
C THR A 270 -7.68 -24.30 1.95
N VAL A 271 -7.29 -23.04 2.16
CA VAL A 271 -7.43 -22.30 3.42
C VAL A 271 -8.46 -21.18 3.28
N GLY A 272 -9.54 -21.26 4.05
CA GLY A 272 -10.45 -20.13 4.26
C GLY A 272 -10.05 -19.40 5.53
N LEU A 273 -9.64 -18.14 5.39
CA LEU A 273 -9.19 -17.30 6.51
C LEU A 273 -10.18 -16.16 6.72
N VAL A 274 -10.70 -16.05 7.94
CA VAL A 274 -11.33 -14.84 8.46
C VAL A 274 -10.31 -14.17 9.37
N ALA A 275 -9.70 -13.09 8.88
CA ALA A 275 -8.73 -12.31 9.64
C ALA A 275 -9.44 -11.34 10.62
N GLN A 276 -8.71 -10.91 11.65
CA GLN A 276 -9.20 -9.95 12.64
C GLN A 276 -9.66 -8.61 12.02
N ASP A 277 -9.01 -8.16 10.94
CA ASP A 277 -9.49 -7.03 10.14
C ASP A 277 -10.42 -7.50 9.00
N HIS A 278 -11.69 -7.12 9.12
CA HIS A 278 -12.78 -7.59 8.26
C HIS A 278 -12.91 -6.69 7.02
N PHE A 279 -11.85 -6.67 6.21
CA PHE A 279 -11.76 -5.79 5.04
C PHE A 279 -12.79 -6.12 3.95
N MET A 280 -13.42 -5.07 3.40
CA MET A 280 -14.36 -5.15 2.29
C MET A 280 -13.88 -4.28 1.13
N PHE A 281 -13.84 -4.85 -0.07
CA PHE A 281 -13.54 -4.11 -1.29
C PHE A 281 -14.71 -3.21 -1.69
N SER A 282 -14.40 -2.08 -2.34
CA SER A 282 -15.38 -1.16 -2.92
C SER A 282 -16.06 -1.75 -4.18
N THR A 283 -16.86 -2.79 -3.98
CA THR A 283 -17.61 -3.54 -5.02
C THR A 283 -18.92 -4.07 -4.45
N THR A 284 -19.66 -4.89 -5.18
CA THR A 284 -20.96 -5.43 -4.71
C THR A 284 -20.78 -6.40 -3.54
N VAL A 285 -21.83 -6.57 -2.73
CA VAL A 285 -21.84 -7.55 -1.62
C VAL A 285 -21.54 -8.96 -2.14
N GLY A 286 -22.19 -9.37 -3.23
CA GLY A 286 -21.96 -10.69 -3.85
C GLY A 286 -20.50 -10.90 -4.27
N LYS A 287 -19.88 -9.90 -4.92
CA LYS A 287 -18.46 -9.98 -5.32
C LYS A 287 -17.50 -9.97 -4.15
N ASN A 288 -17.84 -9.31 -3.05
CA ASN A 288 -17.05 -9.38 -1.83
C ASN A 288 -17.08 -10.77 -1.22
N ILE A 289 -18.25 -11.43 -1.18
CA ILE A 289 -18.40 -12.77 -0.60
C ILE A 289 -17.76 -13.82 -1.52
N GLY A 290 -18.00 -13.75 -2.82
CA GLY A 290 -17.39 -14.66 -3.80
C GLY A 290 -15.95 -14.33 -4.19
N PHE A 291 -15.27 -13.40 -3.51
CA PHE A 291 -13.94 -12.90 -3.90
C PHE A 291 -12.89 -14.00 -4.02
N GLY A 292 -12.93 -15.00 -3.14
CA GLY A 292 -11.96 -16.09 -3.12
C GLY A 292 -12.28 -17.25 -4.09
N MET A 293 -13.44 -17.23 -4.74
CA MET A 293 -13.87 -18.33 -5.62
C MET A 293 -13.10 -18.29 -6.94
N ASP A 294 -12.82 -19.46 -7.52
CA ASP A 294 -12.29 -19.50 -8.88
C ASP A 294 -13.36 -18.96 -9.85
N PRO A 295 -13.01 -18.10 -10.82
CA PRO A 295 -13.98 -17.60 -11.79
C PRO A 295 -14.79 -18.69 -12.51
N THR A 296 -14.25 -19.91 -12.64
CA THR A 296 -14.98 -21.04 -13.22
C THR A 296 -16.03 -21.65 -12.30
N ASP A 297 -15.85 -21.50 -10.99
CA ASP A 297 -16.66 -22.13 -9.94
C ASP A 297 -17.59 -21.11 -9.26
N TYR A 298 -17.51 -19.83 -9.67
CA TYR A 298 -18.35 -18.78 -9.14
C TYR A 298 -19.83 -19.07 -9.40
N SER A 299 -20.61 -19.19 -8.33
CA SER A 299 -22.04 -19.41 -8.37
C SER A 299 -22.71 -18.50 -7.33
N MET A 300 -23.79 -17.84 -7.74
CA MET A 300 -24.57 -16.99 -6.85
C MET A 300 -25.25 -17.84 -5.76
N GLU A 301 -25.64 -19.07 -6.08
CA GLU A 301 -26.21 -20.02 -5.14
C GLU A 301 -25.22 -20.36 -4.02
N ALA A 302 -23.94 -20.59 -4.36
CA ALA A 302 -22.90 -20.83 -3.36
C ALA A 302 -22.63 -19.58 -2.48
N VAL A 303 -22.64 -18.38 -3.07
CA VAL A 303 -22.57 -17.12 -2.33
C VAL A 303 -23.75 -16.96 -1.37
N GLU A 304 -24.96 -17.30 -1.80
CA GLU A 304 -26.16 -17.26 -0.96
C GLU A 304 -26.11 -18.27 0.16
N GLN A 305 -25.70 -19.51 -0.12
CA GLN A 305 -25.55 -20.56 0.90
C GLN A 305 -24.53 -20.15 1.97
N ALA A 306 -23.37 -19.65 1.56
CA ALA A 306 -22.35 -19.14 2.48
C ALA A 306 -22.88 -17.97 3.33
N SER A 307 -23.69 -17.09 2.72
CA SER A 307 -24.33 -15.97 3.44
C SER A 307 -25.38 -16.43 4.43
N ARG A 308 -26.11 -17.53 4.16
CA ARG A 308 -27.05 -18.13 5.12
C ARG A 308 -26.33 -18.76 6.30
N LEU A 309 -25.24 -19.49 6.05
CA LEU A 309 -24.39 -20.07 7.10
C LEU A 309 -23.80 -19.02 8.03
N ALA A 310 -23.43 -17.86 7.47
CA ALA A 310 -22.95 -16.72 8.25
C ALA A 310 -24.06 -15.82 8.81
N VAL A 311 -25.34 -16.21 8.71
CA VAL A 311 -26.51 -15.44 9.19
C VAL A 311 -26.56 -14.03 8.57
N LEU A 312 -26.04 -13.83 7.37
CA LEU A 312 -26.00 -12.53 6.69
C LEU A 312 -27.13 -12.37 5.66
N HIS A 313 -27.66 -13.48 5.15
CA HIS A 313 -28.56 -13.48 3.99
C HIS A 313 -29.74 -12.51 4.11
N GLU A 314 -30.51 -12.56 5.20
CA GLU A 314 -31.68 -11.69 5.40
C GLU A 314 -31.30 -10.21 5.35
N ASN A 315 -30.14 -9.84 5.93
CA ASN A 315 -29.65 -8.46 5.85
C ASN A 315 -29.33 -8.04 4.41
N VAL A 316 -28.79 -8.94 3.59
CA VAL A 316 -28.46 -8.63 2.20
C VAL A 316 -29.73 -8.49 1.37
N VAL A 317 -30.72 -9.34 1.58
CA VAL A 317 -32.01 -9.27 0.87
C VAL A 317 -32.71 -7.93 1.11
N ASP A 318 -32.60 -7.40 2.33
CA ASP A 318 -33.14 -6.08 2.70
C ASP A 318 -32.38 -4.89 2.11
N PHE A 319 -31.19 -5.10 1.53
CA PHE A 319 -30.46 -4.01 0.89
C PHE A 319 -31.15 -3.56 -0.41
N PRO A 320 -31.00 -2.28 -0.82
CA PRO A 320 -31.73 -1.72 -1.96
C PRO A 320 -31.58 -2.50 -3.28
N ARG A 321 -30.47 -3.23 -3.46
CA ARG A 321 -30.20 -4.06 -4.63
C ARG A 321 -29.76 -5.49 -4.26
N GLY A 322 -30.12 -5.98 -3.09
CA GLY A 322 -29.70 -7.31 -2.66
C GLY A 322 -28.16 -7.46 -2.67
N TYR A 323 -27.68 -8.55 -3.25
CA TYR A 323 -26.24 -8.82 -3.44
C TYR A 323 -25.55 -7.89 -4.43
N GLU A 324 -26.29 -7.18 -5.30
CA GLU A 324 -25.76 -6.17 -6.22
C GLU A 324 -25.59 -4.79 -5.56
N THR A 325 -25.87 -4.69 -4.27
CA THR A 325 -25.61 -3.48 -3.49
C THR A 325 -24.10 -3.24 -3.38
N MET A 326 -23.65 -2.03 -3.72
CA MET A 326 -22.24 -1.62 -3.58
C MET A 326 -21.89 -1.43 -2.10
N VAL A 327 -20.67 -1.79 -1.70
CA VAL A 327 -20.09 -1.53 -0.38
C VAL A 327 -19.01 -0.43 -0.50
N GLY A 328 -18.88 0.43 0.53
CA GLY A 328 -17.82 1.46 0.61
C GLY A 328 -18.32 2.89 0.36
N GLU A 329 -17.42 3.83 0.04
CA GLU A 329 -17.70 5.28 -0.04
C GLU A 329 -18.86 5.67 -0.97
N ARG A 330 -19.13 4.86 -2.00
CA ARG A 330 -20.23 5.06 -2.97
C ARG A 330 -21.41 4.09 -2.77
N GLY A 331 -21.41 3.32 -1.69
CA GLY A 331 -22.32 2.22 -1.42
C GLY A 331 -22.94 2.28 -0.02
N VAL A 332 -23.46 1.15 0.45
CA VAL A 332 -23.87 1.01 1.85
C VAL A 332 -22.65 0.82 2.73
N SER A 333 -22.69 1.40 3.92
CA SER A 333 -21.76 1.08 4.99
C SER A 333 -22.30 -0.10 5.78
N LEU A 334 -21.62 -1.24 5.73
CA LEU A 334 -21.94 -2.39 6.57
C LEU A 334 -21.59 -2.08 8.04
N SER A 335 -22.42 -2.52 8.98
CA SER A 335 -22.09 -2.48 10.41
C SER A 335 -20.90 -3.39 10.73
N GLY A 336 -20.32 -3.26 11.94
CA GLY A 336 -19.20 -4.11 12.39
C GLY A 336 -19.54 -5.60 12.25
N GLY A 337 -20.61 -6.05 12.90
CA GLY A 337 -21.06 -7.45 12.81
C GLY A 337 -21.51 -7.89 11.41
N GLN A 338 -21.98 -6.99 10.54
CA GLN A 338 -22.26 -7.33 9.13
C GLN A 338 -20.96 -7.58 8.34
N ARG A 339 -19.90 -6.79 8.57
CA ARG A 339 -18.58 -7.02 7.94
C ARG A 339 -17.98 -8.35 8.39
N GLN A 340 -18.09 -8.67 9.68
CA GLN A 340 -17.64 -9.96 10.22
C GLN A 340 -18.34 -11.14 9.55
N ARG A 341 -19.67 -11.12 9.54
CA ARG A 341 -20.48 -12.15 8.86
C ARG A 341 -20.20 -12.23 7.36
N ALA A 342 -19.92 -11.10 6.69
CA ALA A 342 -19.53 -11.11 5.28
C ALA A 342 -18.15 -11.76 5.06
N ALA A 343 -17.19 -11.55 5.97
CA ALA A 343 -15.89 -12.19 5.92
C ALA A 343 -15.99 -13.71 6.20
N ILE A 344 -16.83 -14.12 7.15
CA ILE A 344 -17.17 -15.53 7.39
C ILE A 344 -17.77 -16.15 6.13
N ALA A 345 -18.80 -15.53 5.55
CA ALA A 345 -19.38 -15.98 4.29
C ALA A 345 -18.32 -16.10 3.17
N ARG A 346 -17.39 -15.14 3.08
CA ARG A 346 -16.29 -15.17 2.10
C ARG A 346 -15.37 -16.38 2.28
N ALA A 347 -14.99 -16.67 3.52
CA ALA A 347 -14.13 -17.83 3.83
C ALA A 347 -14.85 -19.16 3.55
N LEU A 348 -16.17 -19.22 3.73
CA LEU A 348 -16.98 -20.42 3.48
C LEU A 348 -17.28 -20.64 2.01
N ALA A 349 -17.45 -19.57 1.23
CA ALA A 349 -17.81 -19.62 -0.18
C ALA A 349 -16.80 -20.42 -1.02
N ILE A 350 -15.52 -20.44 -0.65
CA ILE A 350 -14.48 -21.20 -1.36
C ILE A 350 -14.44 -22.70 -0.99
N ASN A 351 -15.32 -23.13 -0.08
CA ASN A 351 -15.37 -24.49 0.47
C ASN A 351 -14.00 -25.07 0.89
N PRO A 352 -13.31 -24.43 1.85
CA PRO A 352 -11.94 -24.79 2.21
C PRO A 352 -11.85 -26.11 3.01
N ARG A 353 -10.70 -26.80 2.93
CA ARG A 353 -10.37 -27.95 3.82
C ARG A 353 -9.83 -27.51 5.17
N ILE A 354 -9.32 -26.28 5.27
CA ILE A 354 -8.86 -25.65 6.51
C ILE A 354 -9.61 -24.35 6.68
N LEU A 355 -10.36 -24.21 7.76
CA LEU A 355 -11.06 -22.98 8.13
C LEU A 355 -10.38 -22.33 9.33
N ILE A 356 -10.04 -21.06 9.22
CA ILE A 356 -9.43 -20.27 10.30
C ILE A 356 -10.37 -19.11 10.61
N LEU A 357 -10.86 -19.04 11.84
CA LEU A 357 -11.69 -17.95 12.35
C LEU A 357 -10.89 -17.18 13.42
N ASP A 358 -10.27 -16.07 13.04
CA ASP A 358 -9.46 -15.25 13.96
C ASP A 358 -10.25 -14.07 14.52
N ASP A 359 -10.76 -14.23 15.75
CA ASP A 359 -11.59 -13.27 16.47
C ASP A 359 -12.81 -12.79 15.64
N ALA A 360 -13.33 -13.70 14.81
CA ALA A 360 -14.30 -13.44 13.75
C ALA A 360 -15.71 -13.07 14.25
N LEU A 361 -15.96 -13.15 15.56
CA LEU A 361 -17.28 -12.96 16.18
C LEU A 361 -17.28 -11.84 17.24
N SER A 362 -16.17 -11.12 17.40
CA SER A 362 -15.99 -10.13 18.48
C SER A 362 -16.94 -8.92 18.43
N ALA A 363 -17.51 -8.60 17.27
CA ALA A 363 -18.45 -7.48 17.07
C ALA A 363 -19.88 -7.97 16.77
N VAL A 364 -20.17 -9.23 17.08
CA VAL A 364 -21.49 -9.87 16.98
C VAL A 364 -22.06 -10.01 18.40
N ASP A 365 -23.37 -9.80 18.54
CA ASP A 365 -24.08 -10.05 19.80
C ASP A 365 -24.17 -11.55 20.10
N THR A 366 -24.30 -11.90 21.38
CA THR A 366 -24.27 -13.30 21.85
C THR A 366 -25.28 -14.20 21.16
N HIS A 367 -26.50 -13.71 20.89
CA HIS A 367 -27.53 -14.49 20.21
C HIS A 367 -27.11 -14.79 18.77
N THR A 368 -26.64 -13.79 18.02
CA THR A 368 -26.19 -14.00 16.65
C THR A 368 -24.91 -14.85 16.60
N GLU A 369 -24.02 -14.73 17.59
CA GLU A 369 -22.82 -15.56 17.75
C GLU A 369 -23.20 -17.05 17.88
N GLU A 370 -24.13 -17.37 18.78
CA GLU A 370 -24.62 -18.74 18.98
C GLU A 370 -25.27 -19.31 17.71
N GLN A 371 -26.07 -18.51 17.00
CA GLN A 371 -26.68 -18.91 15.73
C GLN A 371 -25.62 -19.24 14.66
N ILE A 372 -24.59 -18.41 14.55
CA ILE A 372 -23.49 -18.64 13.60
C ILE A 372 -22.74 -19.92 13.99
N LEU A 373 -22.28 -20.05 15.23
CA LEU A 373 -21.52 -21.22 15.68
C LEU A 373 -22.31 -22.51 15.49
N SER A 374 -23.59 -22.51 15.89
CA SER A 374 -24.50 -23.64 15.69
C SER A 374 -24.67 -24.01 14.21
N GLY A 375 -24.86 -23.01 13.34
CA GLY A 375 -24.95 -23.21 11.89
C GLY A 375 -23.64 -23.72 11.27
N LEU A 376 -22.50 -23.31 11.82
CA LEU A 376 -21.17 -23.73 11.36
C LEU A 376 -20.76 -25.11 11.87
N ARG A 377 -21.35 -25.66 12.94
CA ARG A 377 -20.94 -26.96 13.51
C ARG A 377 -20.83 -28.07 12.48
N THR A 378 -21.82 -28.22 11.60
CA THR A 378 -21.81 -29.26 10.55
C THR A 378 -20.67 -29.02 9.56
N VAL A 379 -20.46 -27.76 9.17
CA VAL A 379 -19.42 -27.35 8.23
C VAL A 379 -18.03 -27.57 8.81
N MET A 380 -17.84 -27.25 10.11
CA MET A 380 -16.59 -27.41 10.83
C MET A 380 -16.22 -28.88 11.03
N LYS A 381 -17.16 -29.80 11.19
CA LYS A 381 -16.86 -31.24 11.34
C LYS A 381 -16.29 -31.90 10.08
N GLU A 382 -16.53 -31.32 8.91
CA GLU A 382 -16.06 -31.86 7.63
C GLU A 382 -14.66 -31.34 7.26
N ARG A 383 -14.09 -30.42 8.04
CA ARG A 383 -12.84 -29.72 7.72
C ARG A 383 -12.00 -29.44 8.96
N THR A 384 -10.72 -29.24 8.79
CA THR A 384 -9.88 -28.83 9.91
C THR A 384 -10.19 -27.38 10.26
N THR A 385 -10.54 -27.09 11.51
CA THR A 385 -10.96 -25.74 11.91
C THR A 385 -10.10 -25.22 13.05
N LEU A 386 -9.63 -23.98 12.93
CA LEU A 386 -8.96 -23.24 14.00
C LEU A 386 -9.88 -22.10 14.43
N LEU A 387 -10.31 -22.13 15.68
CA LEU A 387 -11.11 -21.09 16.33
C LEU A 387 -10.22 -20.31 17.26
N ILE A 388 -9.93 -19.06 16.92
CA ILE A 388 -9.10 -18.18 17.72
C ILE A 388 -10.01 -17.14 18.33
N SER A 389 -10.05 -17.07 19.65
CA SER A 389 -10.88 -16.11 20.36
C SER A 389 -10.21 -15.67 21.65
N HIS A 390 -10.62 -14.51 22.12
CA HIS A 390 -10.37 -14.10 23.50
C HIS A 390 -11.50 -14.56 24.43
N ARG A 391 -12.65 -14.97 23.88
CA ARG A 391 -13.82 -15.48 24.62
C ARG A 391 -13.78 -17.00 24.71
N ILE A 392 -13.99 -17.52 25.91
CA ILE A 392 -14.05 -18.94 26.19
C ILE A 392 -15.31 -19.57 25.59
N SER A 393 -16.43 -18.83 25.57
CA SER A 393 -17.68 -19.25 24.94
C SER A 393 -17.52 -19.63 23.48
N THR A 394 -16.62 -18.98 22.73
CA THR A 394 -16.35 -19.33 21.32
C THR A 394 -15.57 -20.65 21.16
N VAL A 395 -14.70 -20.99 22.12
CA VAL A 395 -13.77 -22.13 21.98
C VAL A 395 -14.14 -23.35 22.83
N HIS A 396 -15.11 -23.22 23.75
CA HIS A 396 -15.42 -24.29 24.72
C HIS A 396 -15.90 -25.59 24.05
N GLU A 397 -16.46 -25.51 22.85
CA GLU A 397 -16.91 -26.66 22.04
C GLU A 397 -15.82 -27.24 21.12
N ALA A 398 -14.60 -26.71 21.19
CA ALA A 398 -13.50 -27.27 20.40
C ALA A 398 -13.12 -28.67 20.90
N ASP A 399 -12.73 -29.55 19.97
CA ASP A 399 -12.28 -30.91 20.30
C ASP A 399 -10.98 -30.89 21.13
N TRP A 400 -10.18 -29.84 20.95
CA TRP A 400 -8.95 -29.59 21.69
C TRP A 400 -8.72 -28.09 21.80
N ILE A 401 -8.19 -27.65 22.93
CA ILE A 401 -7.92 -26.25 23.20
C ILE A 401 -6.44 -26.10 23.54
N VAL A 402 -5.83 -25.03 23.04
CA VAL A 402 -4.45 -24.63 23.38
C VAL A 402 -4.46 -23.22 23.95
N VAL A 403 -3.74 -23.04 25.05
CA VAL A 403 -3.54 -21.74 25.71
C VAL A 403 -2.16 -21.23 25.35
N LEU A 404 -2.13 -20.12 24.61
CA LEU A 404 -0.90 -19.42 24.23
C LEU A 404 -0.62 -18.29 25.21
N GLU A 405 0.57 -18.31 25.80
CA GLU A 405 1.11 -17.22 26.61
C GLU A 405 2.54 -16.90 26.17
N LYS A 406 2.81 -15.62 25.88
CA LYS A 406 4.15 -15.12 25.46
C LYS A 406 4.82 -15.94 24.34
N GLY A 407 4.02 -16.45 23.41
CA GLY A 407 4.48 -17.21 22.25
C GLY A 407 4.66 -18.70 22.48
N GLU A 408 4.34 -19.23 23.66
CA GLU A 408 4.49 -20.64 24.03
C GLU A 408 3.13 -21.26 24.37
N ILE A 409 2.96 -22.55 24.10
CA ILE A 409 1.79 -23.32 24.55
C ILE A 409 2.02 -23.72 26.00
N ILE A 410 1.27 -23.13 26.91
CA ILE A 410 1.41 -23.39 28.35
C ILE A 410 0.45 -24.47 28.85
N GLU A 411 -0.71 -24.61 28.20
CA GLU A 411 -1.74 -25.59 28.56
C GLU A 411 -2.42 -26.09 27.28
N GLN A 412 -2.81 -27.37 27.27
CA GLN A 412 -3.59 -27.95 26.18
C GLN A 412 -4.42 -29.15 26.68
N GLY A 413 -5.63 -29.32 26.15
CA GLY A 413 -6.55 -30.37 26.57
C GLY A 413 -7.98 -30.13 26.08
N THR A 414 -8.94 -30.93 26.54
CA THR A 414 -10.36 -30.59 26.37
C THR A 414 -10.77 -29.47 27.32
N HIS A 415 -11.96 -28.89 27.12
CA HIS A 415 -12.51 -27.90 28.03
C HIS A 415 -12.56 -28.41 29.48
N GLU A 416 -13.05 -29.63 29.69
CA GLU A 416 -13.19 -30.23 31.02
C GLU A 416 -11.81 -30.44 31.68
N ASP A 417 -10.83 -30.92 30.93
CA ASP A 417 -9.47 -31.15 31.40
C ASP A 417 -8.82 -29.84 31.87
N LEU A 418 -8.95 -28.78 31.06
CA LEU A 418 -8.34 -27.48 31.34
C LEU A 418 -9.03 -26.74 32.50
N VAL A 419 -10.36 -26.87 32.64
CA VAL A 419 -11.09 -26.35 33.81
C VAL A 419 -10.67 -27.10 35.08
N ALA A 420 -10.55 -28.43 35.02
CA ALA A 420 -10.14 -29.25 36.15
C ALA A 420 -8.68 -29.00 36.57
N LEU A 421 -7.80 -28.66 35.62
CA LEU A 421 -6.40 -28.32 35.89
C LEU A 421 -6.26 -27.06 36.78
N GLY A 422 -7.24 -26.16 36.75
CA GLY A 422 -7.26 -24.96 37.59
C GLY A 422 -6.23 -23.90 37.20
N GLY A 423 -5.68 -23.98 35.99
CA GLY A 423 -4.63 -23.09 35.49
C GLY A 423 -5.13 -21.77 34.88
N VAL A 424 -4.42 -21.27 33.88
CA VAL A 424 -4.70 -20.03 33.17
C VAL A 424 -6.05 -20.11 32.45
N TYR A 425 -6.35 -21.22 31.78
CA TYR A 425 -7.65 -21.42 31.13
C TYR A 425 -8.82 -21.32 32.12
N ALA A 426 -8.75 -22.05 33.23
CA ALA A 426 -9.79 -22.05 34.25
C ALA A 426 -9.99 -20.67 34.88
N THR A 427 -8.92 -19.89 35.01
CA THR A 427 -8.97 -18.51 35.51
C THR A 427 -9.68 -17.59 34.51
N MET A 428 -9.32 -17.65 33.22
CA MET A 428 -10.01 -16.89 32.16
C MET A 428 -11.50 -17.24 32.10
N HIS A 429 -11.83 -18.53 32.17
CA HIS A 429 -13.21 -19.01 32.17
C HIS A 429 -14.03 -18.45 33.34
N ARG A 430 -13.47 -18.49 34.57
CA ARG A 430 -14.15 -17.94 35.75
C ARG A 430 -14.36 -16.43 35.65
N HIS A 431 -13.38 -15.70 35.14
CA HIS A 431 -13.49 -14.26 34.97
C HIS A 431 -14.62 -13.89 33.99
N GLN A 432 -14.70 -14.56 32.85
CA GLN A 432 -15.74 -14.28 31.85
C GLN A 432 -17.14 -14.68 32.33
N LEU A 433 -17.28 -15.81 33.02
CA LEU A 433 -18.55 -16.20 33.66
C LEU A 433 -19.05 -15.16 34.67
N LEU A 434 -18.14 -14.54 35.44
CA LEU A 434 -18.50 -13.48 36.38
C LEU A 434 -18.90 -12.20 35.66
N GLU A 435 -18.23 -11.84 34.56
CA GLU A 435 -18.59 -10.68 33.74
C GLU A 435 -19.99 -10.86 33.12
N GLU A 436 -20.28 -12.01 32.53
CA GLU A 436 -21.60 -12.34 31.97
C GLU A 436 -22.71 -12.27 33.04
N GLN A 437 -22.47 -12.82 34.23
CA GLN A 437 -23.44 -12.74 35.34
C GLN A 437 -23.70 -11.30 35.81
N ILE A 438 -22.67 -10.45 35.81
CA ILE A 438 -22.82 -9.04 36.17
C ILE A 438 -23.63 -8.31 35.10
N GLU A 439 -23.37 -8.57 33.82
CA GLU A 439 -24.14 -7.99 32.71
C GLU A 439 -25.62 -8.37 32.80
N GLU A 440 -25.93 -9.66 33.02
CA GLU A 440 -27.30 -10.15 33.21
C GLU A 440 -28.02 -9.55 34.42
N MET A 441 -27.29 -9.26 35.51
CA MET A 441 -27.87 -8.59 36.69
C MET A 441 -28.11 -7.08 36.48
N SER A 442 -27.44 -6.48 35.50
CA SER A 442 -27.50 -5.04 35.22
C SER A 442 -28.46 -4.65 34.09
N ALA A 443 -28.89 -5.62 33.28
CA ALA A 443 -29.94 -5.51 32.26
C ALA A 443 -31.33 -5.73 32.87
#